data_AF-A0A5B9DFA1-F1
#
_entry.id   AF-A0A5B9DFA1-F1
#
_cell.length_a   1.000
_cell.length_b   1.000
_cell.length_c   1.000
_cell.angle_alpha   90.00
_cell.angle_beta   90.00
_cell.angle_gamma   90.00
#
_symmetry.space_group_name_H-M   'P 1'
#
loop_
_entity.id
_entity.type
_entity.pdbx_description
1 polymer ?
#
loop_
_entity_poly.entity_id
_entity_poly.type
_entity_poly.pdbx_seq_one_letter_code
_entity_poly.pdbx_strand_id
1 'polypeptide(L)'
;MNPKSTAEKVEFAKQLVKLGLPYREIQEELKRNFGTGMSNTTLQKIGAQETEIAELKIRLAQTTNELELYKRLYYEIVEAMKDKIK
;
A
#
# COMPACT_ATOMS: atom_id res chain seq x y z
N MET A 1 -6.94 33.58 -4.82
CA MET A 1 -6.91 32.13 -5.13
C MET A 1 -5.81 31.51 -4.30
N ASN A 2 -6.14 30.65 -3.34
CA ASN A 2 -5.14 29.93 -2.56
C ASN A 2 -4.46 28.92 -3.50
N PRO A 3 -3.13 28.94 -3.68
CA PRO A 3 -2.47 27.91 -4.45
C PRO A 3 -2.70 26.59 -3.72
N LYS A 4 -3.47 25.68 -4.33
CA LYS A 4 -3.60 24.30 -3.85
C LYS A 4 -2.21 23.77 -3.56
N SER A 5 -1.96 23.29 -2.35
CA SER A 5 -0.59 23.06 -1.90
C SER A 5 0.06 21.95 -2.72
N THR A 6 1.39 21.96 -2.84
CA THR A 6 2.13 20.88 -3.51
C THR A 6 1.78 19.50 -2.93
N ALA A 7 1.49 19.43 -1.63
CA ALA A 7 1.09 18.20 -0.96
C ALA A 7 -0.28 17.69 -1.44
N GLU A 8 -1.28 18.56 -1.58
CA GLU A 8 -2.61 18.19 -2.09
C GLU A 8 -2.54 17.64 -3.51
N LYS A 9 -1.66 18.21 -4.34
CA LYS A 9 -1.44 17.73 -5.72
C LYS A 9 -0.80 16.35 -5.75
N VAL A 10 0.14 16.07 -4.84
CA VAL A 10 0.77 14.75 -4.71
C VAL A 10 -0.24 13.72 -4.23
N GLU A 11 -1.04 14.03 -3.21
CA GLU A 11 -2.08 13.13 -2.72
C GLU A 11 -3.14 12.82 -3.77
N PHE A 12 -3.55 13.83 -4.55
CA PHE A 12 -4.44 13.60 -5.67
C PHE A 12 -3.80 12.70 -6.74
N ALA A 13 -2.53 12.91 -7.08
CA ALA A 13 -1.82 12.04 -8.02
C ALA A 13 -1.74 10.59 -7.53
N LYS A 14 -1.47 10.37 -6.22
CA LYS A 14 -1.48 9.02 -5.63
C LYS A 14 -2.82 8.33 -5.79
N GLN A 15 -3.93 9.03 -5.55
CA GLN A 15 -5.28 8.49 -5.72
C GLN A 15 -5.52 8.05 -7.16
N LEU A 16 -5.15 8.89 -8.14
CA LEU A 16 -5.32 8.57 -9.56
C LEU A 16 -4.45 7.39 -10.01
N VAL A 17 -3.20 7.31 -9.51
CA VAL A 17 -2.31 6.17 -9.75
C VAL A 17 -2.88 4.88 -9.17
N LYS A 18 -3.44 4.94 -7.95
CA LYS A 18 -4.08 3.79 -7.30
C LYS A 18 -5.32 3.30 -8.04
N LEU A 19 -6.03 4.19 -8.73
CA LEU A 19 -7.14 3.83 -9.62
C LEU A 19 -6.68 3.18 -10.93
N GLY A 20 -5.38 3.11 -11.19
CA GLY A 20 -4.81 2.49 -12.39
C GLY A 20 -4.96 3.34 -13.66
N LEU A 21 -5.17 4.65 -13.52
CA LEU A 21 -5.35 5.52 -14.67
C LEU A 21 -4.06 5.64 -15.50
N PRO A 22 -4.15 5.68 -16.84
CA PRO A 22 -3.01 5.96 -17.70
C PRO A 22 -2.37 7.31 -17.37
N TYR A 23 -1.04 7.41 -17.42
CA TYR A 23 -0.33 8.65 -17.08
C TYR A 23 -0.84 9.88 -17.84
N ARG A 24 -1.27 9.72 -19.09
CA ARG A 24 -1.85 10.81 -19.88
C ARG A 24 -3.10 11.40 -19.21
N GLU A 25 -4.01 10.54 -18.76
CA GLU A 25 -5.24 10.95 -18.08
C GLU A 25 -4.93 11.59 -16.73
N ILE A 26 -3.95 11.04 -15.99
CA ILE A 26 -3.47 11.63 -14.74
C ILE A 26 -2.95 13.05 -14.97
N GLN A 27 -2.19 13.30 -16.04
CA GLN A 27 -1.70 14.63 -16.39
C GLN A 27 -2.83 15.60 -16.71
N GLU A 28 -3.86 15.14 -17.42
CA GLU A 28 -5.04 15.94 -17.77
C GLU A 28 -5.84 16.32 -16.51
N GLU A 29 -6.06 15.38 -15.60
CA GLU A 29 -6.74 15.63 -14.33
C GLU A 29 -5.93 16.56 -13.41
N LEU A 30 -4.61 16.41 -13.35
CA LEU A 30 -3.74 17.32 -12.60
C LEU A 30 -3.78 18.74 -13.17
N LYS A 31 -3.74 18.89 -14.50
CA LYS A 31 -3.88 20.21 -15.14
C LYS A 31 -5.26 20.82 -14.88
N ARG A 32 -6.33 20.03 -14.95
CA ARG A 32 -7.70 20.50 -14.68
C ARG A 32 -7.87 20.98 -13.24
N ASN A 33 -7.32 20.23 -12.27
CA ASN A 33 -7.52 20.51 -10.85
C ASN A 33 -6.51 21.50 -10.26
N PHE A 34 -5.28 21.55 -10.78
CA PHE A 34 -4.16 22.30 -10.19
C PHE A 34 -3.48 23.26 -11.19
N GLY A 35 -4.04 23.41 -12.40
CA GLY A 35 -3.51 24.26 -13.48
C GLY A 35 -2.24 23.72 -14.15
N THR A 36 -1.55 22.76 -13.53
CA THR A 36 -0.27 22.22 -14.00
C THR A 36 -0.20 20.71 -13.78
N GLY A 37 0.48 20.03 -14.70
CA GLY A 37 0.80 18.61 -14.59
C GLY A 37 1.96 18.34 -13.63
N MET A 38 2.42 17.10 -13.60
CA MET A 38 3.59 16.67 -12.82
C MET A 38 4.63 16.07 -13.78
N SER A 39 5.91 15.93 -13.41
CA SER A 39 6.83 15.21 -14.28
C SER A 39 6.45 13.72 -14.34
N ASN A 40 6.63 13.09 -15.50
CA ASN A 40 6.42 11.65 -15.65
C ASN A 40 7.30 10.83 -14.69
N THR A 41 8.52 11.28 -14.43
CA THR A 41 9.42 10.66 -13.46
C THR A 41 8.87 10.67 -12.04
N THR A 42 8.13 11.72 -11.65
CA THR A 42 7.49 11.79 -10.32
C THR A 42 6.28 10.86 -10.27
N LEU A 43 5.45 10.83 -11.32
CA LEU A 43 4.33 9.89 -11.40
C LEU A 43 4.79 8.43 -11.37
N GLN A 44 5.91 8.11 -12.04
CA GLN A 44 6.53 6.80 -11.98
C GLN A 44 7.02 6.45 -10.58
N LYS A 45 7.68 7.39 -9.89
CA LYS A 45 8.09 7.19 -8.49
C LYS A 45 6.90 6.92 -7.58
N ILE A 46 5.81 7.68 -7.73
CA ILE A 46 4.57 7.46 -6.99
C ILE A 46 4.01 6.06 -7.28
N GLY A 47 3.94 5.67 -8.56
CA GLY A 47 3.46 4.33 -8.94
C GLY A 47 4.31 3.19 -8.39
N ALA A 48 5.64 3.33 -8.42
CA ALA A 48 6.56 2.35 -7.84
C ALA A 48 6.36 2.23 -6.31
N GLN A 49 6.22 3.35 -5.61
CA GLN A 49 5.97 3.37 -4.17
C GLN A 49 4.62 2.73 -3.81
N GLU A 50 3.55 3.03 -4.55
CA GLU A 50 2.24 2.40 -4.31
C GLU A 50 2.27 0.88 -4.57
N THR A 51 3.06 0.44 -5.56
CA THR A 51 3.27 -0.99 -5.84
C THR A 51 4.02 -1.67 -4.68
N GLU A 52 5.12 -1.07 -4.22
CA GLU A 52 5.89 -1.56 -3.07
C GLU A 52 5.03 -1.61 -1.79
N ILE A 53 4.21 -0.59 -1.55
CA ILE A 53 3.26 -0.57 -0.41
C ILE A 53 2.26 -1.72 -0.52
N ALA A 54 1.75 -2.02 -1.72
CA ALA A 54 0.82 -3.13 -1.93
C ALA A 54 1.50 -4.48 -1.64
N GLU A 55 2.72 -4.69 -2.13
CA GLU A 55 3.51 -5.90 -1.87
C GLU A 55 3.82 -6.09 -0.38
N LEU A 56 4.23 -5.01 0.30
CA LEU A 56 4.49 -5.02 1.74
C LEU A 56 3.24 -5.38 2.56
N LYS A 57 2.06 -4.89 2.16
CA LYS A 57 0.78 -5.25 2.80
C LYS A 57 0.46 -6.73 2.66
N ILE A 58 0.68 -7.30 1.47
CA ILE A 58 0.48 -8.74 1.23
C ILE A 58 1.43 -9.55 2.11
N ARG A 59 2.70 -9.19 2.15
CA ARG A 59 3.71 -9.89 2.95
C ARG A 59 3.46 -9.79 4.45
N LEU A 60 2.99 -8.63 4.91
CA LEU A 60 2.56 -8.44 6.30
C LEU A 60 1.42 -9.39 6.64
N ALA A 61 0.37 -9.45 5.81
CA ALA A 61 -0.76 -10.35 6.02
C ALA A 61 -0.34 -11.83 6.05
N GLN A 62 0.56 -12.25 5.16
CA GLN A 62 1.12 -13.61 5.14
C GLN A 62 1.86 -13.92 6.45
N THR A 63 2.77 -13.03 6.86
CA THR A 63 3.54 -13.19 8.10
C THR A 63 2.63 -13.25 9.34
N THR A 64 1.57 -12.43 9.36
CA THR A 64 0.59 -12.44 10.44
C THR A 64 -0.13 -13.79 10.52
N ASN A 65 -0.59 -14.32 9.38
CA ASN A 65 -1.26 -15.62 9.33
C ASN A 65 -0.33 -16.77 9.76
N GLU A 66 0.93 -16.74 9.33
CA GLU A 66 1.94 -17.73 9.74
C GLU A 66 2.15 -17.69 11.25
N LEU A 67 2.30 -16.50 11.84
CA LEU A 67 2.47 -16.34 13.28
C LEU A 67 1.27 -16.87 14.07
N GLU A 68 0.05 -16.62 13.60
CA GLU A 68 -1.16 -17.15 14.22
C GLU A 68 -1.20 -18.69 14.18
N LEU A 69 -0.83 -19.28 13.04
CA LEU A 69 -0.70 -20.74 12.92
C LEU A 69 0.35 -21.30 13.88
N TYR A 70 1.54 -20.68 13.94
CA TYR A 70 2.60 -21.11 14.87
C TYR A 70 2.15 -21.05 16.33
N LYS A 71 1.46 -19.97 16.73
CA LYS A 71 0.90 -19.85 18.08
C LYS A 71 -0.09 -20.97 18.37
N ARG A 72 -0.99 -21.25 17.44
CA ARG A 72 -1.98 -22.32 17.59
C ARG A 72 -1.30 -23.69 17.76
N LEU A 73 -0.37 -24.02 16.87
CA LEU A 73 0.38 -25.28 16.94
C LEU A 73 1.17 -25.41 18.25
N TYR A 74 1.78 -24.31 18.72
CA TYR A 74 2.48 -24.28 19.99
C TYR A 74 1.55 -24.69 21.16
N TYR A 75 0.35 -24.12 21.23
CA TYR A 75 -0.60 -24.48 22.29
C TYR A 75 -1.13 -25.91 22.15
N GLU A 76 -1.40 -26.38 20.93
CA GLU A 76 -1.81 -27.77 20.68
C GLU A 76 -0.74 -28.78 21.17
N ILE A 77 0.54 -28.48 20.93
CA ILE A 77 1.66 -29.31 21.43
C ILE A 77 1.73 -29.28 22.95
N VAL A 78 1.63 -28.09 23.57
CA VAL A 78 1.68 -27.93 25.03
C VAL A 78 0.56 -28.74 25.70
N GLU A 79 -0.66 -28.68 25.18
CA GLU A 79 -1.78 -29.48 25.69
C GLU A 79 -1.54 -30.98 25.51
N ALA A 80 -1.12 -31.43 24.33
CA ALA A 80 -0.83 -32.84 24.08
C ALA A 80 0.29 -33.40 24.97
N MET A 81 1.23 -32.55 25.40
CA MET A 81 2.30 -32.93 26.32
C MET A 81 1.85 -33.02 27.78
N LYS A 82 0.87 -32.22 28.21
CA LYS A 82 0.34 -32.27 29.59
C LYS A 82 -0.23 -33.65 29.93
N ASP A 83 -0.88 -34.29 28.96
CA ASP A 83 -1.48 -35.62 29.14
C ASP A 83 -0.45 -36.75 29.22
N LYS A 84 0.79 -36.52 28.77
CA LYS A 84 1.89 -37.50 28.81
C LYS A 84 2.80 -37.41 30.03
N ILE A 85 2.64 -36.37 30.86
CA ILE A 85 3.49 -36.12 32.05
C ILE A 85 2.77 -36.53 33.36
N LYS A 86 1.58 -37.16 33.27
CA LYS A 86 0.94 -37.87 34.39
C LYS A 86 1.37 -39.33 34.43
#